data_AF-A0A534YJ76-F1
#
_entry.id   AF-A0A534YJ76-F1
#
_cell.length_a   1.000
_cell.length_b   1.000
_cell.length_c   1.000
_cell.angle_alpha   90.00
_cell.angle_beta   90.00
_cell.angle_gamma   90.00
#
_symmetry.space_group_name_H-M   'P 1'
#
loop_
_entity.id
_entity.type
_entity.pdbx_description
1 polymer ?
#
loop_
_entity_poly.entity_id
_entity_poly.type
_entity_poly.pdbx_seq_one_letter_code
_entity_poly.pdbx_strand_id
1 'polypeptide(L)'
;MQPLTIGVAGGTASGKTTVARRLVERLGTHPVALLDQDSYYRDLADLPLEERARFNFDHPDAFDTALLVRHLEELRDGKAVDKPVYSFTQHTRTGETVRVNPGDV
;
A
#
# COMPACT_ATOMS: atom_id res chain seq x y z
N MET A 1 -4.79 -23.53 -0.38
CA MET A 1 -5.06 -22.77 0.86
C MET A 1 -5.32 -21.34 0.46
N GLN A 2 -6.22 -20.62 1.13
CA GLN A 2 -6.38 -19.18 0.94
C GLN A 2 -5.49 -18.44 1.95
N PRO A 3 -4.69 -17.44 1.54
CA PRO A 3 -3.88 -16.64 2.46
C PRO A 3 -4.73 -15.90 3.50
N LEU A 4 -4.16 -15.71 4.71
CA LEU A 4 -4.80 -14.94 5.78
C LEU A 4 -4.52 -13.44 5.63
N THR A 5 -5.51 -12.67 5.20
CA THR A 5 -5.35 -11.21 5.10
C THR A 5 -5.55 -10.51 6.45
N ILE A 6 -4.56 -9.71 6.88
CA ILE A 6 -4.61 -8.93 8.13
C ILE A 6 -4.58 -7.43 7.80
N GLY A 7 -5.63 -6.70 8.20
CA GLY A 7 -5.68 -5.24 8.10
C GLY A 7 -5.18 -4.55 9.37
N VAL A 8 -4.21 -3.65 9.25
CA VAL A 8 -3.69 -2.83 10.37
C VAL A 8 -4.07 -1.35 10.14
N ALA A 9 -5.12 -0.89 10.83
CA ALA A 9 -5.66 0.46 10.69
C ALA A 9 -5.43 1.33 11.94
N GLY A 10 -5.48 2.66 11.77
CA GLY A 10 -5.28 3.64 12.85
C GLY A 10 -4.79 4.99 12.32
N GLY A 11 -4.80 6.01 13.18
CA GLY A 11 -4.36 7.37 12.82
C GLY A 11 -2.88 7.46 12.43
N THR A 12 -2.49 8.58 11.81
CA THR A 12 -1.08 8.87 11.54
C THR A 12 -0.27 8.85 12.83
N ALA A 13 0.97 8.34 12.77
CA ALA A 13 1.86 8.15 13.91
C ALA A 13 1.37 7.21 15.03
N SER A 14 0.29 6.43 14.83
CA SER A 14 -0.18 5.45 15.83
C SER A 14 0.65 4.17 15.93
N GLY A 15 1.70 4.02 15.12
CA GLY A 15 2.59 2.85 15.13
C GLY A 15 2.21 1.70 14.19
N LYS A 16 1.29 1.90 13.23
CA LYS A 16 0.86 0.88 12.25
C LYS A 16 2.03 0.16 11.57
N THR A 17 2.95 0.93 11.00
CA THR A 17 4.13 0.40 10.31
C THR A 17 5.02 -0.42 11.24
N THR A 18 5.16 0.01 12.49
CA THR A 18 5.90 -0.73 13.52
C THR A 18 5.22 -2.06 13.81
N VAL A 19 3.90 -2.07 14.01
CA VAL A 19 3.14 -3.30 14.26
C VAL A 19 3.25 -4.27 13.08
N ALA A 20 3.05 -3.79 11.85
CA ALA A 20 3.18 -4.62 10.65
C ALA A 20 4.58 -5.25 10.53
N ARG A 21 5.65 -4.47 10.74
CA ARG A 21 7.03 -4.98 10.72
C ARG A 21 7.27 -6.03 11.81
N ARG A 22 6.80 -5.77 13.04
CA ARG A 22 6.93 -6.74 14.15
C ARG A 22 6.15 -8.02 13.90
N LEU A 23 5.00 -7.95 13.21
CA LEU A 23 4.26 -9.15 12.79
C LEU A 23 5.07 -9.97 11.78
N VAL A 24 5.64 -9.33 10.76
CA VAL A 24 6.51 -10.01 9.78
C VAL A 24 7.71 -10.66 10.48
N GLU A 25 8.39 -9.94 11.37
CA GLU A 25 9.51 -10.49 12.16
C GLU A 25 9.11 -11.72 12.98
N ARG A 26 7.93 -11.71 13.60
CA ARG A 26 7.43 -12.83 14.42
C ARG A 26 6.96 -14.03 13.61
N LEU A 27 6.50 -13.81 12.37
CA LEU A 27 6.15 -14.87 11.44
C LEU A 27 7.38 -15.59 10.88
N GLY A 28 8.59 -15.07 11.12
CA GLY A 28 9.84 -15.78 10.86
C GLY A 28 10.03 -16.12 9.38
N THR A 29 10.03 -17.40 9.04
CA THR A 29 10.24 -17.87 7.66
C THR A 29 8.95 -18.05 6.87
N HIS A 30 7.79 -17.78 7.47
CA HIS A 30 6.53 -17.78 6.71
C HIS A 30 6.56 -16.69 5.65
N PRO A 31 6.19 -16.97 4.39
CA PRO A 31 6.13 -15.96 3.36
C PRO A 31 4.99 -14.97 3.67
N VAL A 32 5.32 -13.68 3.72
CA VAL A 32 4.36 -12.60 4.03
C VAL A 32 4.34 -11.60 2.88
N ALA A 33 3.15 -11.26 2.39
CA ALA A 33 2.95 -10.20 1.43
C ALA A 33 2.55 -8.91 2.15
N LEU A 34 3.42 -7.89 2.14
CA LEU A 34 3.17 -6.62 2.83
C LEU A 34 2.82 -5.50 1.87
N LEU A 35 1.59 -4.98 1.97
CA LEU A 35 1.13 -3.78 1.30
C LEU A 35 0.88 -2.65 2.29
N ASP A 36 1.32 -1.45 1.96
CA ASP A 36 0.96 -0.21 2.65
C ASP A 36 0.00 0.60 1.77
N GLN A 37 -1.09 1.09 2.35
CA GLN A 37 -2.14 1.81 1.64
C GLN A 37 -1.64 3.15 1.09
N ASP A 38 -0.63 3.77 1.73
CA ASP A 38 -0.08 5.05 1.29
C ASP A 38 0.58 4.96 -0.10
N SER A 39 1.13 3.80 -0.47
CA SER A 39 1.60 3.55 -1.85
C SER A 39 0.47 3.70 -2.89
N TYR A 40 -0.79 3.56 -2.49
CA TYR A 40 -1.97 3.60 -3.33
C TYR A 40 -2.70 4.94 -3.29
N TYR A 41 -2.07 6.03 -2.85
CA TYR A 41 -2.60 7.36 -3.18
C TYR A 41 -2.75 7.50 -4.71
N ARG A 42 -3.78 8.24 -5.13
CA ARG A 42 -4.00 8.56 -6.54
C ARG A 42 -2.83 9.39 -7.06
N ASP A 43 -2.50 9.16 -8.33
CA ASP A 43 -1.50 9.97 -8.98
C ASP A 43 -2.12 11.32 -9.36
N LEU A 44 -1.54 12.40 -8.84
CA LEU A 44 -2.00 13.77 -9.11
C LEU A 44 -1.08 14.47 -10.12
N ALA A 45 -0.33 13.70 -10.93
CA ALA A 45 0.63 14.22 -11.90
C ALA A 45 0.01 15.24 -12.87
N ASP A 46 -1.29 15.13 -13.16
CA ASP A 46 -2.03 16.04 -14.02
C ASP A 46 -2.28 17.43 -13.41
N LEU A 47 -2.15 17.57 -12.09
CA LEU A 47 -2.34 18.84 -11.38
C LEU A 47 -1.01 19.57 -11.18
N PRO A 48 -0.97 20.92 -11.12
CA PRO A 48 0.19 21.66 -10.65
C PRO A 48 0.53 21.33 -9.18
N LEU A 49 1.82 21.36 -8.80
CA LEU A 49 2.26 21.01 -7.44
C LEU A 49 1.53 21.77 -6.33
N GLU A 50 1.24 23.05 -6.54
CA GLU A 50 0.52 23.89 -5.58
C GLU A 50 -0.92 23.40 -5.34
N GLU A 51 -1.58 22.88 -6.37
CA GLU A 51 -2.92 22.27 -6.25
C GLU A 51 -2.83 20.90 -5.59
N ARG A 52 -1.81 20.09 -5.92
CA ARG A 52 -1.57 18.80 -5.25
C ARG A 52 -1.38 18.96 -3.75
N ALA A 53 -0.64 19.99 -3.33
CA ALA A 53 -0.38 20.26 -1.92
C ALA A 53 -1.64 20.65 -1.12
N ARG A 54 -2.70 21.10 -1.80
CA ARG A 54 -4.00 21.44 -1.20
C ARG A 54 -5.00 20.28 -1.22
N PHE A 55 -4.62 19.15 -1.81
CA PHE A 55 -5.47 17.99 -1.90
C PHE A 55 -5.73 17.37 -0.52
N ASN A 56 -6.97 16.94 -0.27
CA ASN A 56 -7.34 16.32 1.00
C ASN A 56 -7.00 14.82 0.98
N PHE A 57 -5.82 14.46 1.50
CA PHE A 57 -5.36 13.08 1.58
C PHE A 57 -6.09 12.23 2.64
N ASP A 58 -6.90 12.84 3.51
CA ASP A 58 -7.74 12.11 4.47
C ASP A 58 -9.10 11.68 3.86
N HIS A 59 -9.43 12.14 2.66
CA HIS A 59 -10.66 11.74 1.98
C HIS A 59 -10.53 10.33 1.39
N PRO A 60 -11.56 9.47 1.45
CA PRO A 60 -11.52 8.14 0.83
C PRO A 60 -11.14 8.14 -0.66
N ASP A 61 -11.55 9.17 -1.40
CA ASP A 61 -11.20 9.34 -2.83
C ASP A 61 -9.74 9.73 -3.08
N ALA A 62 -8.95 10.01 -2.04
CA ALA A 62 -7.51 10.19 -2.17
C ALA A 62 -6.81 8.91 -2.63
N PHE A 63 -7.43 7.75 -2.39
CA PHE A 63 -6.85 6.45 -2.66
C PHE A 63 -7.35 5.88 -4.00
N ASP A 64 -6.47 5.12 -4.64
CA ASP A 64 -6.80 4.21 -5.73
C ASP A 64 -7.20 2.86 -5.13
N THR A 65 -8.36 2.84 -4.48
CA THR A 65 -8.89 1.66 -3.80
C THR A 65 -9.11 0.50 -4.77
N ALA A 66 -9.48 0.77 -6.02
CA ALA A 66 -9.65 -0.24 -7.04
C ALA A 66 -8.34 -0.99 -7.31
N LEU A 67 -7.23 -0.28 -7.46
CA LEU A 67 -5.91 -0.88 -7.62
C LEU A 67 -5.48 -1.68 -6.39
N LEU A 68 -5.70 -1.14 -5.18
CA LEU A 68 -5.38 -1.83 -3.93
C LEU A 68 -6.15 -3.16 -3.81
N VAL A 69 -7.46 -3.14 -4.07
CA VAL A 69 -8.31 -4.34 -4.03
C VAL A 69 -7.84 -5.36 -5.07
N ARG A 70 -7.56 -4.93 -6.30
CA ARG A 70 -7.05 -5.81 -7.35
C ARG A 70 -5.75 -6.50 -6.92
N HIS A 71 -4.79 -5.75 -6.36
CA HIS A 71 -3.53 -6.32 -5.91
C HIS A 71 -3.72 -7.28 -4.71
N LEU A 72 -4.65 -6.99 -3.81
CA LEU A 72 -4.99 -7.91 -2.72
C LEU A 72 -5.59 -9.22 -3.25
N GLU A 73 -6.46 -9.16 -4.25
CA GLU A 73 -7.04 -10.34 -4.90
C GLU A 73 -5.98 -11.14 -5.65
N GLU A 74 -5.10 -10.48 -6.41
CA GLU A 74 -4.00 -11.13 -7.12
C GLU A 74 -3.05 -11.86 -6.16
N LEU A 75 -2.68 -11.24 -5.04
CA LEU A 75 -1.85 -11.86 -4.01
C LEU A 75 -2.55 -13.06 -3.37
N ARG A 76 -3.86 -12.97 -3.09
CA ARG A 76 -4.66 -14.09 -2.57
C ARG A 76 -4.76 -15.25 -3.56
N ASP A 77 -4.69 -14.97 -4.86
CA ASP A 77 -4.63 -15.96 -5.95
C ASP A 77 -3.23 -16.53 -6.19
N GLY A 78 -2.23 -16.14 -5.40
CA GLY A 78 -0.84 -16.59 -5.58
C GLY A 78 -0.12 -15.90 -6.73
N LYS A 79 -0.60 -14.74 -7.18
CA LYS A 79 0.03 -13.91 -8.22
C LYS A 79 0.79 -12.77 -7.58
N ALA A 80 2.04 -12.60 -7.97
CA ALA A 80 2.86 -11.49 -7.51
C ALA A 80 2.45 -10.18 -8.24
N VAL A 81 2.54 -9.07 -7.52
CA VAL A 81 2.07 -7.74 -7.97
C VAL A 81 3.19 -6.71 -7.96
N ASP A 82 3.02 -5.65 -8.74
CA ASP A 82 3.96 -4.55 -8.81
C ASP A 82 3.38 -3.36 -8.06
N LYS A 83 3.71 -3.27 -6.77
CA LYS A 83 3.19 -2.23 -5.88
C LYS A 83 3.79 -0.88 -6.29
N PRO A 84 2.98 0.16 -6.54
CA PRO A 84 3.50 1.49 -6.87
C PRO A 84 4.38 2.06 -5.75
N VAL A 85 5.34 2.90 -6.11
CA VAL A 85 6.08 3.75 -5.16
C VAL A 85 5.49 5.15 -5.22
N TYR A 86 5.16 5.70 -4.05
CA TYR A 86 4.57 7.03 -3.93
C TYR A 86 5.55 8.05 -3.34
N SER A 87 5.62 9.23 -3.97
CA SER A 87 6.44 10.35 -3.52
C SER A 87 5.59 11.34 -2.74
N PHE A 88 5.73 11.34 -1.40
CA PHE A 88 5.05 12.32 -0.54
C PHE A 88 5.53 13.76 -0.77
N THR A 89 6.75 13.94 -1.31
CA THR A 89 7.29 15.26 -1.63
C THR A 89 6.65 15.84 -2.90
N GLN A 90 6.35 14.98 -3.89
CA GLN A 90 5.79 15.41 -5.17
C GLN A 90 4.27 15.22 -5.27
N HIS A 91 3.68 14.52 -4.29
CA HIS A 91 2.28 14.12 -4.25
C HIS A 91 1.85 13.36 -5.52
N THR A 92 2.72 12.46 -5.99
CA THR A 92 2.54 11.66 -7.21
C THR A 92 3.15 10.27 -7.05
N ARG A 93 2.76 9.36 -7.94
CA ARG A 93 3.50 8.10 -8.11
C ARG A 93 4.84 8.41 -8.80
N THR A 94 5.88 7.65 -8.46
CA THR A 94 7.21 7.86 -9.07
C THR A 94 7.34 7.19 -10.44
N GLY A 95 6.37 6.36 -10.84
CA GLY A 95 6.46 5.47 -11.99
C GLY A 95 7.24 4.17 -11.71
N GLU A 96 7.91 4.09 -10.56
CA GLU A 96 8.59 2.88 -10.11
C GLU A 96 7.63 1.98 -9.34
N THR A 97 7.97 0.69 -9.31
CA THR A 97 7.21 -0.34 -8.58
C THR A 97 8.13 -1.24 -7.78
N VAL A 98 7.65 -1.71 -6.64
CA VAL A 98 8.29 -2.76 -5.84
C VAL A 98 7.53 -4.06 -6.07
N ARG A 99 8.23 -5.10 -6.53
CA ARG A 99 7.68 -6.45 -6.68
C ARG A 99 7.29 -7.01 -5.31
N VAL A 100 6.04 -7.40 -5.14
CA VAL A 100 5.53 -8.09 -3.95
C VAL A 100 5.10 -9.50 -4.35
N ASN A 101 5.78 -10.49 -3.78
CA ASN A 101 5.45 -11.90 -4.00
C ASN A 101 4.27 -12.32 -3.10
N PRO A 102 3.44 -13.29 -3.53
CA PRO A 102 2.39 -13.84 -2.68
C PRO A 102 2.98 -14.48 -1.42
N GLY A 103 2.22 -14.41 -0.33
CA GLY A 103 2.53 -15.02 0.94
C GLY A 103 1.36 -15.84 1.49
N ASP A 104 1.60 -16.56 2.56
CA ASP A 104 0.56 -17.25 3.32
C ASP A 104 -0.25 -16.27 4.20
N VAL A 105 0.31 -15.08 4.44
CA VAL A 105 -0.25 -13.97 5.23
C VAL A 105 -0.05 -12.64 4.49
#